data_AF-A0A8S1UFQ2-F1
#
_entry.id   AF-A0A8S1UFQ2-F1
#
_cell.length_a   1.000
_cell.length_b   1.000
_cell.length_c   1.000
_cell.angle_alpha   90.00
_cell.angle_beta   90.00
_cell.angle_gamma   90.00
#
_symmetry.space_group_name_H-M   'P 1'
#
loop_
_entity.id
_entity.type
_entity.pdbx_description
1 polymer ?
#
loop_
_entity_poly.entity_id
_entity_poly.type
_entity_poly.pdbx_seq_one_letter_code
_entity_poly.pdbx_strand_id
1 'polypeptide(L)'
;MVIDNNTLKILLQLEARFHEKLYNLDHVNQMLEIYQDFVQIFDNQKCAMREYFLEKIQFLISRPETIQLLKKQNVLTIPEQSSKVQGKMRFSVYKKAQANEMKIQQELQNNELNQTHNMNQLLQEYDKVQQNIEKQITESLNFQDELLEKRKMNRKMKTQVMIKSISTGNIAQQKQQDENNDEQYIYKLHNESVQRIDKIDFVLDHGEQ
;
A
#
# COMPACT_ATOMS: atom_id res chain seq x y z
N MET A 1 -0.81 -33.18 24.72
CA MET A 1 -0.93 -32.30 25.90
C MET A 1 -1.61 -31.03 25.43
N VAL A 2 -2.74 -30.65 26.04
CA VAL A 2 -3.53 -29.46 25.63
C VAL A 2 -3.05 -28.27 26.46
N ILE A 3 -2.88 -27.10 25.84
CA ILE A 3 -2.54 -25.88 26.57
C ILE A 3 -3.72 -25.50 27.45
N ASP A 4 -3.55 -25.56 28.78
CA ASP A 4 -4.58 -25.12 29.72
C ASP A 4 -4.67 -23.59 29.73
N ASN A 5 -5.89 -23.07 29.78
CA ASN A 5 -6.20 -21.64 29.84
C ASN A 5 -5.60 -21.01 31.12
N ASN A 6 -5.47 -21.78 32.20
CA ASN A 6 -4.79 -21.33 33.41
C ASN A 6 -3.30 -21.09 33.19
N THR A 7 -2.61 -21.98 32.48
CA THR A 7 -1.18 -21.83 32.15
C THR A 7 -0.94 -20.56 31.32
N LEU A 8 -1.82 -20.27 30.35
CA LEU A 8 -1.73 -19.06 29.55
C LEU A 8 -1.95 -17.79 30.39
N LYS A 9 -2.92 -17.81 31.31
CA LYS A 9 -3.16 -16.68 32.24
C LYS A 9 -1.96 -16.42 33.14
N ILE A 10 -1.35 -17.48 33.68
CA ILE A 10 -0.15 -17.37 34.51
C ILE A 10 1.00 -16.77 33.68
N LEU A 11 1.20 -17.26 32.46
CA LEU A 11 2.23 -16.74 31.57
C LEU A 11 2.05 -15.25 31.28
N LEU A 12 0.83 -14.80 30.96
CA LEU A 12 0.55 -13.40 30.69
C LEU A 12 0.81 -12.50 31.91
N GLN A 13 0.48 -12.99 33.12
CA GLN A 13 0.78 -12.26 34.36
C GLN A 13 2.29 -12.18 34.62
N LEU A 14 3.03 -13.24 34.34
CA LEU A 14 4.48 -13.27 34.46
C LEU A 14 5.14 -12.37 33.41
N GLU A 15 4.65 -12.37 32.16
CA GLU A 15 5.13 -11.47 31.10
C GLU A 15 4.90 -10.00 31.46
N ALA A 16 3.71 -9.64 31.99
CA ALA A 16 3.43 -8.29 32.44
C ALA A 16 4.43 -7.84 33.52
N ARG A 17 4.65 -8.67 34.54
CA ARG A 17 5.64 -8.40 35.60
C ARG A 17 7.07 -8.33 35.07
N PHE A 18 7.40 -9.16 34.09
CA PHE A 18 8.70 -9.16 33.44
C PHE A 18 8.96 -7.86 32.69
N HIS A 19 7.97 -7.34 31.96
CA HIS A 19 8.05 -6.06 31.25
C HIS A 19 8.10 -4.85 32.20
N GLU A 20 7.41 -4.93 33.34
CA GLU A 20 7.48 -3.93 34.43
C GLU A 20 8.78 -4.01 35.24
N LYS A 21 9.66 -4.98 34.96
CA LYS A 21 10.89 -5.26 35.71
C LYS A 21 10.67 -5.62 37.19
N LEU A 22 9.46 -6.04 37.53
CA LEU A 22 9.05 -6.44 38.88
C LEU A 22 9.08 -7.97 39.01
N TYR A 23 10.24 -8.57 38.74
CA TYR A 23 10.40 -10.02 38.74
C TYR A 23 11.58 -10.48 39.59
N ASN A 24 11.54 -11.75 39.97
CA ASN A 24 12.57 -12.43 40.75
C ASN A 24 12.95 -13.72 40.01
N LEU A 25 13.86 -14.48 40.58
CA LEU A 25 14.37 -15.67 39.93
C LEU A 25 13.33 -16.78 39.78
N ASP A 26 12.42 -16.90 40.75
CA ASP A 26 11.31 -17.87 40.69
C ASP A 26 10.37 -17.55 39.53
N HIS A 27 10.06 -16.28 39.31
CA HIS A 27 9.26 -15.83 38.17
C HIS A 27 9.94 -16.16 36.83
N VAL A 28 11.27 -15.97 36.73
CA VAL A 28 12.04 -16.32 35.52
C VAL A 28 12.01 -17.83 35.29
N ASN A 29 12.21 -18.64 36.32
CA ASN A 29 12.20 -20.09 36.22
C ASN A 29 10.82 -20.62 35.81
N GLN A 30 9.74 -20.09 36.39
CA GLN A 30 8.38 -20.44 36.00
C GLN A 30 8.07 -20.04 34.55
N MET A 31 8.52 -18.88 34.08
CA MET A 31 8.38 -18.49 32.68
C MET A 31 9.15 -19.43 31.74
N LEU A 32 10.38 -19.81 32.10
CA LEU A 32 11.18 -20.73 31.31
C LEU A 32 10.53 -22.11 31.20
N GLU A 33 10.00 -22.62 32.30
CA GLU A 33 9.29 -23.90 32.34
C GLU A 33 8.07 -23.89 31.41
N ILE A 34 7.23 -22.85 31.49
CA ILE A 34 6.04 -22.72 30.63
C ILE A 34 6.44 -22.57 29.14
N TYR A 35 7.45 -21.76 28.82
CA TYR A 35 7.89 -21.63 27.43
C TYR A 35 8.50 -22.94 26.91
N GLN A 36 9.23 -23.68 27.73
CA GLN A 36 9.78 -24.99 27.36
C GLN A 36 8.66 -26.00 27.07
N ASP A 37 7.62 -26.03 27.89
CA ASP A 37 6.45 -26.87 27.65
C ASP A 37 5.78 -26.54 26.32
N PHE A 38 5.67 -25.26 25.97
CA PHE A 38 5.14 -24.84 24.67
C PHE A 38 6.05 -25.26 23.51
N VAL A 39 7.37 -25.14 23.65
CA VAL A 39 8.32 -25.64 22.64
C VAL A 39 8.15 -27.14 22.42
N GLN A 40 7.93 -27.92 23.49
CA GLN A 40 7.70 -29.37 23.42
C GLN A 40 6.34 -29.72 22.80
N ILE A 41 5.29 -28.94 23.07
CA ILE A 41 3.97 -29.13 22.45
C ILE A 41 4.04 -28.88 20.94
N PHE A 42 4.86 -27.92 20.51
CA PHE A 42 5.03 -27.54 19.11
C PHE A 42 6.24 -28.22 18.43
N ASP A 43 6.58 -29.47 18.77
CA ASP A 43 7.81 -30.19 18.36
C ASP A 43 8.04 -30.38 16.83
N ASN A 44 7.13 -29.92 15.99
CA ASN A 44 7.34 -29.91 14.54
C ASN A 44 8.44 -28.91 14.16
N GLN A 45 9.47 -29.38 13.45
CA GLN A 45 10.67 -28.59 13.07
C GLN A 45 10.39 -27.33 12.24
N LYS A 46 9.20 -27.19 11.64
CA LYS A 46 8.78 -25.99 10.86
C LYS A 46 7.64 -25.22 11.53
N CYS A 47 7.41 -25.40 12.83
CA CYS A 47 6.35 -24.70 13.53
C CYS A 47 6.80 -23.29 13.92
N ALA A 48 6.21 -22.26 13.30
CA ALA A 48 6.46 -20.86 13.64
C ALA A 48 6.22 -20.56 15.14
N MET A 49 5.28 -21.27 15.77
CA MET A 49 5.04 -21.13 17.21
C MET A 49 6.21 -21.65 18.06
N ARG A 50 6.88 -22.73 17.62
CA ARG A 50 8.06 -23.25 18.30
C ARG A 50 9.22 -22.24 18.24
N GLU A 51 9.45 -21.67 17.05
CA GLU A 51 10.46 -20.62 16.86
C GLU A 51 10.17 -19.41 17.73
N TYR A 52 8.91 -18.94 17.76
CA TYR A 52 8.48 -17.86 18.64
C TYR A 52 8.81 -18.11 20.12
N PHE A 53 8.50 -19.29 20.67
CA PHE A 53 8.79 -19.58 22.07
C PHE A 53 10.29 -19.77 22.34
N LEU A 54 11.06 -20.27 21.38
CA LEU A 54 12.53 -20.32 21.49
C LEU A 54 13.13 -18.91 21.53
N GLU A 55 12.65 -18.00 20.69
CA GLU A 55 13.05 -16.59 20.73
C GLU A 55 12.67 -15.93 22.07
N LYS A 56 11.49 -16.24 22.61
CA LYS A 56 11.08 -15.77 23.94
C LYS A 56 12.00 -16.26 25.06
N ILE A 57 12.40 -17.53 25.04
CA ILE A 57 13.40 -18.08 25.98
C ILE A 57 14.73 -17.34 25.82
N GLN A 58 15.22 -17.19 24.59
CA GLN A 58 16.47 -16.48 24.31
C GLN A 58 16.42 -15.03 24.81
N PHE A 59 15.31 -14.34 24.55
CA PHE A 59 15.09 -12.97 25.00
C PHE A 59 15.12 -12.87 26.54
N LEU A 60 14.38 -13.74 27.22
CA LEU A 60 14.32 -13.83 28.68
C LEU A 60 15.73 -13.97 29.29
N ILE A 61 16.52 -14.94 28.83
CA ILE A 61 17.86 -15.20 29.39
C ILE A 61 18.93 -14.19 28.94
N SER A 62 18.67 -13.41 27.88
CA SER A 62 19.61 -12.40 27.38
C SER A 62 19.57 -11.09 28.18
N ARG A 63 18.52 -10.87 28.99
CA ARG A 63 18.37 -9.63 29.75
C ARG A 63 19.46 -9.48 30.81
N PRO A 64 20.15 -8.31 30.89
CA PRO A 64 21.18 -8.07 31.90
C PRO A 64 20.70 -8.32 33.33
N GLU A 65 19.47 -7.93 33.65
CA GLU A 65 18.86 -8.11 34.96
C GLU A 65 18.64 -9.60 35.29
N THR A 66 18.19 -10.39 34.31
CA THR A 66 18.03 -11.85 34.44
C THR A 66 19.38 -12.55 34.58
N ILE A 67 20.38 -12.14 33.80
CA ILE A 67 21.76 -12.64 33.92
C ILE A 67 22.33 -12.36 35.32
N GLN A 68 22.06 -11.19 35.89
CA GLN A 68 22.48 -10.87 37.26
C GLN A 68 21.78 -11.75 38.29
N LEU A 69 20.48 -12.01 38.15
CA LEU A 69 19.74 -12.90 39.04
C LEU A 69 20.27 -14.34 38.97
N LEU A 70 20.52 -14.87 37.77
CA LEU A 70 21.12 -16.20 37.57
C LEU A 70 22.55 -16.30 38.11
N LYS A 71 23.33 -15.22 38.02
CA LYS A 71 24.69 -15.17 38.60
C LYS A 71 24.67 -15.13 40.12
N LYS A 72 23.72 -14.41 40.73
CA LYS A 72 23.57 -14.33 42.20
C LYS A 72 23.24 -15.69 42.83
N GLN A 73 22.62 -16.61 42.08
CA GLN A 73 22.29 -17.96 42.55
C GLN A 73 23.48 -18.94 42.44
N ASN A 74 24.48 -18.66 41.60
CA ASN A 74 25.62 -19.56 41.37
C ASN A 74 26.74 -19.43 42.41
N VAL A 75 26.43 -19.85 43.64
CA VAL A 75 27.36 -20.62 44.52
C VAL A 75 27.37 -22.09 44.06
N LEU A 76 27.50 -22.32 42.75
CA LEU A 76 27.62 -23.63 42.14
C LEU A 76 28.64 -23.51 41.01
N THR A 77 29.88 -23.83 41.39
CA THR A 77 30.93 -24.42 40.57
C THR A 77 30.66 -24.47 39.06
N ILE A 78 31.09 -23.44 38.34
CA ILE A 78 31.53 -23.61 36.96
C ILE A 78 32.97 -24.13 37.07
N PRO A 79 33.31 -25.36 36.66
CA PRO A 79 34.70 -25.79 36.61
C PRO A 79 35.42 -24.92 35.58
N GLU A 80 36.47 -24.23 35.99
CA GLU A 80 37.36 -23.40 35.16
C GLU A 80 38.16 -24.19 34.10
N GLN A 81 37.74 -25.39 33.70
CA GLN A 81 38.48 -26.23 32.75
C GLN A 81 37.70 -26.47 31.46
N SER A 82 37.55 -25.43 30.62
CA SER A 82 37.33 -25.58 29.15
C SER A 82 37.45 -24.26 28.35
N SER A 83 38.11 -23.25 28.91
CA SER A 83 38.06 -21.85 28.44
C SER A 83 38.98 -21.49 27.26
N LYS A 84 39.43 -22.44 26.43
CA LYS A 84 40.26 -22.11 25.23
C LYS A 84 39.67 -22.45 23.86
N VAL A 85 38.59 -23.24 23.78
CA VAL A 85 38.01 -23.64 22.47
C VAL A 85 36.64 -23.00 22.21
N GLN A 86 35.82 -22.72 23.22
CA GLN A 86 34.49 -22.11 23.02
C GLN A 86 34.51 -20.59 22.80
N GLY A 87 35.54 -19.87 23.27
CA GLY A 87 35.64 -18.41 23.11
C GLY A 87 35.75 -17.96 21.65
N LYS A 88 36.35 -18.78 20.77
CA LYS A 88 36.50 -18.46 19.35
C LYS A 88 35.19 -18.63 18.56
N MET A 89 34.37 -19.65 18.87
CA MET A 89 33.06 -19.81 18.22
C MET A 89 32.04 -18.77 18.69
N ARG A 90 32.08 -18.40 19.98
CA ARG A 90 31.15 -17.40 20.56
C ARG A 90 31.33 -16.01 19.94
N PHE A 91 32.57 -15.61 19.63
CA PHE A 91 32.85 -14.35 18.95
C PHE A 91 32.54 -14.38 17.45
N SER A 92 32.69 -15.53 16.77
CA SER A 92 32.38 -15.61 15.34
C SER A 92 30.88 -15.65 15.04
N VAL A 93 30.08 -16.29 15.91
CA VAL A 93 28.62 -16.28 15.80
C VAL A 93 28.08 -14.87 16.07
N TYR A 94 28.63 -14.17 17.07
CA TYR A 94 28.26 -12.77 17.34
C TYR A 94 28.64 -11.84 16.18
N LYS A 95 29.83 -11.99 15.58
CA LYS A 95 30.21 -11.23 14.38
C LYS A 95 29.33 -11.55 13.17
N LYS A 96 28.94 -12.82 12.97
CA LYS A 96 28.00 -13.20 11.90
C LYS A 96 26.60 -12.67 12.14
N ALA A 97 26.11 -12.72 13.38
CA ALA A 97 24.82 -12.15 13.75
C ALA A 97 24.82 -10.63 13.56
N GLN A 98 25.85 -9.92 14.00
CA GLN A 98 26.00 -8.47 13.81
C GLN A 98 26.12 -8.08 12.33
N ALA A 99 26.81 -8.87 11.51
CA ALA A 99 26.88 -8.65 10.06
C ALA A 99 25.53 -8.89 9.38
N ASN A 100 24.78 -9.92 9.80
CA ASN A 100 23.41 -10.16 9.32
C ASN A 100 22.45 -9.06 9.77
N GLU A 101 22.59 -8.57 11.01
CA GLU A 101 21.75 -7.50 11.55
C GLU A 101 21.98 -6.18 10.81
N MET A 102 23.25 -5.83 10.50
CA MET A 102 23.56 -4.71 9.60
C MET A 102 22.99 -4.92 8.19
N LYS A 103 23.09 -6.14 7.66
CA LYS A 103 22.55 -6.45 6.32
C LYS A 103 21.03 -6.32 6.26
N ILE A 104 20.32 -6.78 7.29
CA ILE A 104 18.87 -6.64 7.44
C ILE A 104 18.48 -5.17 7.56
N GLN A 105 19.21 -4.37 8.36
CA GLN A 105 18.96 -2.92 8.46
C GLN A 105 19.16 -2.21 7.11
N GLN A 106 20.16 -2.61 6.34
CA GLN A 106 20.44 -2.04 5.02
C GLN A 106 19.39 -2.47 3.99
N GLU A 107 18.91 -3.70 4.04
CA GLU A 107 17.77 -4.16 3.22
C GLU A 107 16.46 -3.46 3.58
N LEU A 108 16.19 -3.21 4.86
CA LEU A 108 15.02 -2.44 5.31
C LEU A 108 15.06 -1.00 4.79
N GLN A 109 16.20 -0.31 4.90
CA GLN A 109 16.38 1.04 4.34
C GLN A 109 16.22 1.07 2.83
N ASN A 110 16.77 0.07 2.11
CA ASN A 110 16.61 -0.04 0.66
C ASN A 110 15.16 -0.31 0.27
N ASN A 111 14.43 -1.14 1.03
CA ASN A 111 13.02 -1.40 0.79
C ASN A 111 12.15 -0.15 1.04
N GLU A 112 12.42 0.62 2.08
CA GLU A 112 11.75 1.92 2.32
C GLU A 112 12.04 2.92 1.19
N LEU A 113 13.30 3.01 0.74
CA LEU A 113 13.69 3.84 -0.41
C LEU A 113 13.00 3.39 -1.71
N ASN A 114 12.89 2.09 -1.95
CA ASN A 114 12.22 1.55 -3.13
C ASN A 114 10.71 1.76 -3.07
N GLN A 115 10.08 1.62 -1.90
CA GLN A 115 8.65 1.89 -1.70
C GLN A 115 8.33 3.37 -1.89
N THR A 116 9.14 4.26 -1.31
CA THR A 116 8.99 5.71 -1.51
C THR A 116 9.23 6.12 -2.96
N HIS A 117 10.20 5.51 -3.64
CA HIS A 117 10.42 5.74 -5.06
C HIS A 117 9.23 5.30 -5.93
N ASN A 118 8.69 4.10 -5.66
CA ASN A 118 7.52 3.58 -6.36
C ASN A 118 6.28 4.45 -6.15
N MET A 119 6.03 4.89 -4.91
CA MET A 119 4.92 5.79 -4.58
C MET A 119 5.06 7.14 -5.29
N ASN A 120 6.26 7.71 -5.34
CA ASN A 120 6.50 8.97 -6.04
C ASN A 120 6.31 8.84 -7.56
N GLN A 121 6.68 7.69 -8.16
CA GLN A 121 6.40 7.43 -9.57
C GLN A 121 4.89 7.37 -9.84
N LEU A 122 4.13 6.69 -8.98
CA LEU A 122 2.67 6.60 -9.12
C LEU A 122 1.99 7.97 -9.00
N LEU A 123 2.43 8.81 -8.05
CA LEU A 123 1.94 10.19 -7.91
C LEU A 123 2.22 11.02 -9.17
N GLN A 124 3.42 10.90 -9.75
CA GLN A 124 3.76 11.60 -10.99
C GLN A 124 2.91 11.14 -12.19
N GLU A 125 2.58 9.86 -12.27
CA GLU A 125 1.68 9.36 -13.32
C GLU A 125 0.27 9.89 -13.13
N TYR A 126 -0.22 9.93 -11.89
CA TYR A 126 -1.51 10.50 -11.56
C TYR A 126 -1.61 11.98 -11.96
N ASP A 127 -0.60 12.79 -11.62
CA ASP A 127 -0.55 14.21 -11.99
C ASP A 127 -0.59 14.41 -13.51
N LYS A 128 0.12 13.56 -14.28
CA LYS A 128 0.10 13.61 -15.75
C LYS A 128 -1.27 13.26 -16.31
N VAL A 129 -1.92 12.23 -15.78
CA VAL A 129 -3.26 11.83 -16.20
C VAL A 129 -4.26 12.94 -15.90
N GLN A 130 -4.19 13.53 -14.70
CA GLN A 130 -5.05 14.65 -14.32
C GLN A 130 -4.88 15.84 -15.26
N GLN A 131 -3.64 16.26 -15.55
CA GLN A 131 -3.37 17.36 -16.49
C GLN A 131 -3.90 17.06 -17.89
N ASN A 132 -3.81 15.81 -18.35
CA ASN A 132 -4.34 15.43 -19.65
C ASN A 132 -5.87 15.52 -19.69
N ILE A 133 -6.56 15.08 -18.63
CA ILE A 133 -8.01 15.18 -18.51
C ILE A 133 -8.44 16.65 -18.48
N GLU A 134 -7.81 17.48 -17.65
CA GLU A 134 -8.08 18.92 -17.57
C GLU A 134 -7.90 19.61 -18.93
N LYS A 135 -6.84 19.24 -19.67
CA LYS A 135 -6.59 19.73 -21.02
C LYS A 135 -7.71 19.32 -21.98
N GLN A 136 -8.12 18.06 -21.99
CA GLN A 136 -9.20 17.56 -22.85
C GLN A 136 -10.54 18.23 -22.55
N ILE A 137 -10.86 18.46 -21.27
CA ILE A 137 -12.06 19.19 -20.86
C ILE A 137 -12.01 20.62 -21.39
N THR A 138 -10.88 21.31 -21.22
CA THR A 138 -10.70 22.69 -21.67
C THR A 138 -10.82 22.82 -23.19
N GLU A 139 -10.20 21.91 -23.95
CA GLU A 139 -10.31 21.87 -25.41
C GLU A 139 -11.76 21.61 -25.85
N SER A 140 -12.47 20.72 -25.17
CA SER A 140 -13.89 20.43 -25.45
C SER A 140 -14.78 21.65 -25.21
N LEU A 141 -14.58 22.36 -24.09
CA LEU A 141 -15.33 23.57 -23.76
C LEU A 141 -15.07 24.68 -24.79
N ASN A 142 -13.81 24.92 -25.13
CA ASN A 142 -13.44 25.91 -26.14
C ASN A 142 -14.08 25.61 -27.50
N PHE A 143 -14.11 24.34 -27.90
CA PHE A 143 -14.75 23.92 -29.14
C PHE A 143 -16.28 24.14 -29.12
N GLN A 144 -16.93 23.88 -27.98
CA GLN A 144 -18.36 24.16 -27.82
C GLN A 144 -18.67 25.66 -27.88
N ASP A 145 -17.83 26.50 -27.29
CA ASP A 145 -17.95 27.95 -27.35
C ASP A 145 -17.77 28.47 -28.79
N GLU A 146 -16.79 27.95 -29.54
CA GLU A 146 -16.59 28.31 -30.95
C GLU A 146 -17.81 27.95 -31.80
N LEU A 147 -18.37 26.75 -31.60
CA LEU A 147 -19.61 26.33 -32.28
C LEU A 147 -20.80 27.23 -31.92
N LEU A 148 -20.92 27.64 -30.66
CA LEU A 148 -21.98 28.52 -30.20
C LEU A 148 -21.84 29.91 -30.85
N GLU A 149 -20.65 30.48 -30.87
CA GLU A 149 -20.40 31.78 -31.50
C GLU A 149 -20.63 31.73 -33.01
N LYS A 150 -20.22 30.65 -33.69
CA LYS A 150 -20.54 30.42 -35.10
C LYS A 150 -22.05 30.38 -35.35
N ARG A 151 -22.81 29.69 -34.49
CA ARG A 151 -24.29 29.67 -34.57
C ARG A 151 -24.89 31.05 -34.33
N LYS A 152 -24.40 31.81 -33.35
CA LYS A 152 -24.85 33.19 -33.08
C LYS A 152 -24.57 34.11 -34.27
N MET A 153 -23.37 34.02 -34.87
CA MET A 153 -23.00 34.80 -36.05
C MET A 153 -23.88 34.45 -37.26
N ASN A 154 -24.10 33.16 -37.52
CA ASN A 154 -25.00 32.72 -38.60
C ASN A 154 -26.42 33.27 -38.42
N ARG A 155 -26.96 33.26 -37.18
CA ARG A 155 -28.26 33.86 -36.89
C ARG A 155 -28.27 35.37 -37.17
N LYS A 156 -27.25 36.10 -36.74
CA LYS A 156 -27.11 37.55 -37.02
C LYS A 156 -27.05 37.82 -38.53
N MET A 157 -26.26 37.04 -39.27
CA MET A 157 -26.10 37.20 -40.72
C MET A 157 -27.40 36.86 -41.47
N LYS A 158 -28.08 35.76 -41.13
CA LYS A 158 -29.40 35.41 -41.71
C LYS A 158 -30.43 36.50 -41.45
N THR A 159 -30.42 37.07 -40.24
CA THR A 159 -31.30 38.19 -39.88
C THR A 159 -30.97 39.45 -40.71
N GLN A 160 -29.69 39.79 -40.88
CA GLN A 160 -29.28 40.91 -41.74
C GLN A 160 -29.64 40.69 -43.21
N VAL A 161 -29.46 39.47 -43.74
CA VAL A 161 -29.86 39.12 -45.10
C VAL A 161 -31.37 39.23 -45.27
N MET A 162 -32.15 38.77 -44.30
CA MET A 162 -33.61 38.91 -44.30
C MET A 162 -34.05 40.38 -44.21
N ILE A 163 -33.44 41.18 -43.34
CA ILE A 163 -33.71 42.63 -43.25
C ILE A 163 -33.35 43.33 -44.56
N LYS A 164 -32.23 42.99 -45.20
CA LYS A 164 -31.85 43.52 -46.51
C LYS A 164 -32.84 43.11 -47.61
N SER A 165 -33.31 41.87 -47.64
CA SER A 165 -34.31 41.40 -48.61
C SER A 165 -35.72 41.93 -48.34
N ILE A 166 -36.05 42.35 -47.12
CA ILE A 166 -37.26 43.14 -46.82
C ILE A 166 -37.07 44.60 -47.26
N SER A 167 -35.85 45.15 -47.14
CA SER A 167 -35.50 46.52 -47.57
C SER A 167 -35.34 46.67 -49.10
N THR A 168 -34.98 45.60 -49.82
CA THR A 168 -34.98 45.52 -51.28
C THR A 168 -36.12 44.59 -51.68
N GLY A 169 -37.33 45.13 -51.74
CA GLY A 169 -38.56 44.36 -51.94
C GLY A 169 -38.47 43.41 -53.14
N ASN A 170 -38.58 42.11 -52.86
CA ASN A 170 -39.15 41.10 -53.75
C ASN A 170 -39.35 39.80 -52.95
N ILE A 171 -40.59 39.58 -52.51
CA ILE A 171 -41.03 38.33 -51.85
C ILE A 171 -41.47 37.37 -52.95
N ALA A 172 -40.63 36.39 -53.30
CA ALA A 172 -41.07 35.14 -53.91
C ALA A 172 -39.97 34.07 -53.88
N GLN A 173 -40.32 32.92 -53.30
CA GLN A 173 -39.71 31.59 -53.52
C GLN A 173 -38.31 31.33 -52.95
N GLN A 174 -38.26 30.83 -51.71
CA GLN A 174 -37.28 29.82 -51.30
C GLN A 174 -37.74 29.15 -49.99
N LYS A 175 -38.67 28.19 -50.12
CA LYS A 175 -38.97 27.20 -49.09
C LYS A 175 -39.11 25.86 -49.81
N GLN A 176 -38.00 25.13 -49.93
CA GLN A 176 -38.00 23.67 -50.16
C GLN A 176 -36.60 23.01 -50.23
N GLN A 177 -35.49 23.72 -49.97
CA GLN A 177 -34.15 23.10 -49.99
C GLN A 177 -33.41 23.05 -48.64
N ASP A 178 -33.89 23.72 -47.58
CA ASP A 178 -33.16 23.77 -46.30
C ASP A 178 -33.52 22.65 -45.31
N GLU A 179 -34.66 21.96 -45.44
CA GLU A 179 -35.07 20.93 -44.46
C GLU A 179 -34.34 19.59 -44.63
N ASN A 180 -33.91 19.22 -45.85
CA ASN A 180 -33.23 17.94 -46.09
C ASN A 180 -31.74 17.94 -45.68
N ASN A 181 -31.09 19.10 -45.57
CA ASN A 181 -29.68 19.17 -45.18
C ASN A 181 -29.48 19.15 -43.66
N ASP A 182 -30.42 19.73 -42.90
CA ASP A 182 -30.33 19.79 -41.45
C ASP A 182 -30.58 18.41 -40.80
N GLU A 183 -31.49 17.60 -41.34
CA GLU A 183 -31.71 16.23 -40.84
C GLU A 183 -30.50 15.31 -41.11
N GLN A 184 -29.84 15.43 -42.27
CA GLN A 184 -28.62 14.66 -42.57
C GLN A 184 -27.44 15.05 -41.67
N TYR A 185 -27.31 16.34 -41.33
CA TYR A 185 -26.24 16.80 -40.42
C TYR A 185 -26.47 16.37 -38.97
N ILE A 186 -27.74 16.36 -38.51
CA ILE A 186 -28.08 15.90 -37.15
C ILE A 186 -27.86 14.39 -37.02
N TYR A 187 -28.23 13.59 -38.02
CA TYR A 187 -27.97 12.14 -38.01
C TYR A 187 -26.47 11.80 -37.98
N LYS A 188 -25.63 12.56 -38.68
CA LYS A 188 -24.18 12.33 -38.69
C LYS A 188 -23.53 12.67 -37.35
N LEU A 189 -23.96 13.74 -36.69
CA LEU A 189 -23.48 14.13 -35.36
C LEU A 189 -23.92 13.15 -34.26
N HIS A 190 -25.12 12.56 -34.39
CA HIS A 190 -25.58 11.57 -33.42
C HIS A 190 -24.80 10.26 -33.51
N ASN A 191 -24.47 9.79 -34.72
CA ASN A 191 -23.65 8.58 -34.88
C ASN A 191 -22.20 8.78 -34.42
N GLU A 192 -21.59 9.94 -34.64
CA GLU A 192 -20.23 10.22 -34.16
C GLU A 192 -20.13 10.38 -32.64
N SER A 193 -21.22 10.74 -31.96
CA SER A 193 -21.26 10.81 -30.50
C SER A 193 -21.47 9.43 -29.87
N VAL A 194 -22.33 8.59 -30.45
CA VAL A 194 -22.53 7.20 -29.99
C VAL A 194 -21.25 6.37 -30.12
N GLN A 195 -20.52 6.49 -31.24
CA GLN A 195 -19.24 5.77 -31.43
C GLN A 195 -18.11 6.19 -30.47
N ARG A 196 -18.20 7.38 -29.85
CA ARG A 196 -17.22 7.80 -28.84
C ARG A 196 -17.56 7.28 -27.45
N ILE A 197 -18.84 7.07 -27.15
CA ILE A 197 -19.29 6.53 -25.86
C ILE A 197 -18.94 5.05 -25.75
N ASP A 198 -19.14 4.25 -26.81
CA ASP A 198 -18.78 2.83 -26.82
C ASP A 198 -17.26 2.57 -26.66
N LYS A 199 -16.41 3.56 -26.98
CA LYS A 199 -14.96 3.47 -26.78
C LYS A 199 -14.53 3.78 -25.34
N ILE A 200 -15.37 4.43 -24.55
CA ILE A 200 -15.09 4.72 -23.14
C ILE A 200 -15.39 3.48 -22.30
N ASP A 201 -16.43 2.73 -22.64
CA ASP A 201 -16.78 1.49 -21.93
C ASP A 201 -15.77 0.35 -22.18
N PHE A 202 -15.06 0.34 -23.32
CA PHE A 202 -14.03 -0.66 -23.61
C PHE A 202 -12.74 -0.50 -22.78
N VAL A 203 -12.49 0.68 -22.17
CA VAL A 203 -11.26 0.90 -21.37
C VAL A 203 -11.45 0.48 -19.91
N LEU A 204 -12.68 0.22 -19.46
CA LEU A 204 -12.99 -0.18 -18.08
C LEU A 204 -13.06 -1.70 -17.86
N ASP A 205 -13.01 -2.52 -18.92
CA ASP A 205 -13.24 -3.97 -18.85
C ASP A 205 -11.98 -4.84 -19.08
N HIS A 206 -10.78 -4.25 -19.02
CA HIS A 206 -9.49 -4.99 -19.09
C HIS A 206 -8.66 -4.87 -17.80
N GLY A 207 -9.33 -4.64 -16.66
CA GLY A 207 -8.75 -4.63 -15.32
C GLY A 207 -9.01 -5.90 -14.50
N GLU A 208 -9.61 -6.95 -15.06
CA GLU A 208 -9.75 -8.26 -14.40
C GLU A 208 -9.24 -9.39 -15.30
N GLN A 209 -7.94 -9.69 -15.19
CA GLN A 209 -7.38 -11.05 -15.18
C GLN A 209 -5.88 -11.04 -14.85
#